data_AF-A0A930W454-F1
#
_entry.id   AF-A0A930W454-F1
#
_cell.length_a   1.000
_cell.length_b   1.000
_cell.length_c   1.000
_cell.angle_alpha   90.00
_cell.angle_beta   90.00
_cell.angle_gamma   90.00
#
_symmetry.space_group_name_H-M   'P 1'
#
loop_
_entity.id
_entity.type
_entity.pdbx_description
1 polymer ?
#
loop_
_entity_poly.entity_id
_entity_poly.type
_entity_poly.pdbx_seq_one_letter_code
_entity_poly.pdbx_strand_id
1 'polypeptide(L)'
;MELWKTRRREILAGGIVLLVIAAVCYFLPAREQPRAAEDIAVMRISEVLAAHPSYARLMELRAEEATLALAVRDVPEVFSLTPPAADDAPFQDSVWQKNAQTVIGARVELERERKRLTEVYRKQTEDDYERRKKQIDDEYQNAITNINLKIDNQRAMHGPRVSEDELAQERAGLEVQREALRQERGARQAELYRTWQEEIRARVAARIEPQQATWTAKAKATIDAQKAEADRQKAEAEERNAAAMERAAKAQDAHAAAARRATRLAQVRRDADALEEAIWRDVRSRAAKIALMQHFSLILTAPQANDAAHLAPARPFVQRRYMPPITVDAARDVTADMVREMQSITAEQTTRE
;
A
#
# COMPACT_ATOMS: atom_id res chain seq x y z
N MET A 1 136.15 18.13 19.10
CA MET A 1 135.41 16.88 19.41
C MET A 1 134.32 17.12 20.46
N GLU A 2 133.32 17.97 20.20
CA GLU A 2 132.20 18.18 21.17
C GLU A 2 130.80 18.09 20.56
N LEU A 3 130.64 18.15 19.24
CA LEU A 3 129.34 18.08 18.57
C LEU A 3 128.75 16.67 18.42
N TRP A 4 129.47 15.61 18.86
CA TRP A 4 129.03 14.21 18.73
C TRP A 4 128.42 13.62 20.02
N LYS A 5 128.59 14.28 21.17
CA LYS A 5 128.03 13.82 22.46
C LYS A 5 126.60 14.31 22.71
N THR A 6 126.19 15.43 22.13
CA THR A 6 124.84 16.01 22.34
C THR A 6 123.75 15.27 21.57
N ARG A 7 123.99 14.92 20.30
CA ARG A 7 122.98 14.20 19.47
C ARG A 7 122.63 12.79 19.97
N ARG A 8 123.51 12.10 20.70
CA ARG A 8 123.22 10.77 21.25
C ARG A 8 122.23 10.82 22.43
N ARG A 9 122.20 11.89 23.21
CA ARG A 9 121.28 12.03 24.35
C ARG A 9 119.85 12.35 23.91
N GLU A 10 119.70 13.13 22.84
CA GLU A 10 118.38 13.47 22.28
C GLU A 10 117.72 12.28 21.58
N ILE A 11 118.49 11.43 20.89
CA ILE A 11 117.96 10.20 20.26
C ILE A 11 117.56 9.16 21.33
N LEU A 12 118.33 9.05 22.42
CA LEU A 12 117.99 8.15 23.54
C LEU A 12 116.78 8.66 24.34
N ALA A 13 116.67 9.97 24.57
CA ALA A 13 115.50 10.56 25.24
C ALA A 13 114.23 10.43 24.39
N GLY A 14 114.34 10.63 23.07
CA GLY A 14 113.24 10.42 22.13
C GLY A 14 112.75 8.96 22.10
N GLY A 15 113.68 7.99 22.12
CA GLY A 15 113.34 6.57 22.18
C GLY A 15 112.61 6.14 23.45
N ILE A 16 112.99 6.70 24.60
CA ILE A 16 112.34 6.40 25.89
C ILE A 16 110.92 6.97 25.94
N VAL A 17 110.70 8.20 25.45
CA VAL A 17 109.36 8.80 25.42
C VAL A 17 108.42 8.02 24.50
N LEU A 18 108.92 7.57 23.35
CA LEU A 18 108.13 6.78 22.40
C LEU A 18 107.76 5.40 22.97
N LEU A 19 108.67 4.78 23.73
CA LEU A 19 108.39 3.53 24.46
C LEU A 19 107.39 3.71 25.60
N VAL A 20 107.43 4.83 26.32
CA VAL A 20 106.45 5.14 27.37
C VAL A 20 105.05 5.37 26.77
N ILE A 21 104.95 6.07 25.64
CA ILE A 21 103.67 6.26 24.93
C ILE A 21 103.13 4.92 24.44
N ALA A 22 103.99 4.07 23.86
CA ALA A 22 103.59 2.74 23.40
C ALA A 22 103.13 1.84 24.56
N ALA A 23 103.80 1.90 25.72
CA ALA A 23 103.40 1.18 26.92
C ALA A 23 102.06 1.68 27.47
N VAL A 24 101.81 2.99 27.49
CA VAL A 24 100.52 3.56 27.90
C VAL A 24 99.40 3.11 26.95
N CYS A 25 99.63 3.11 25.64
CA CYS A 25 98.65 2.62 24.67
C CYS A 25 98.37 1.12 24.79
N TYR A 26 99.36 0.31 25.19
CA TYR A 26 99.18 -1.14 25.35
C TYR A 26 98.51 -1.53 26.68
N PHE A 27 98.70 -0.72 27.74
CA PHE A 27 98.06 -0.91 29.04
C PHE A 27 96.73 -0.15 29.21
N LEU A 28 96.24 0.50 28.15
CA LEU A 28 94.88 1.05 28.11
C LEU A 28 93.88 -0.12 28.08
N PRO A 29 92.98 -0.25 29.07
CA PRO A 29 92.03 -1.35 29.10
C PRO A 29 91.13 -1.28 27.87
N ALA A 30 90.93 -2.43 27.22
CA ALA A 30 90.01 -2.57 26.10
C ALA A 30 88.65 -1.99 26.51
N ARG A 31 88.21 -0.92 25.84
CA ARG A 31 86.84 -0.44 25.96
C ARG A 31 85.94 -1.58 25.47
N GLU A 32 85.22 -2.19 26.40
CA GLU A 32 84.10 -3.07 26.09
C GLU A 32 83.19 -2.32 25.11
N GLN A 33 83.03 -2.87 23.91
CA GLN A 33 81.96 -2.44 23.01
C GLN A 33 80.65 -2.66 23.78
N PRO A 34 79.79 -1.65 23.95
CA PRO A 34 78.47 -1.91 24.50
C PRO A 34 77.79 -2.94 23.59
N ARG A 35 77.36 -4.07 24.18
CA ARG A 35 76.46 -5.03 23.53
C ARG A 35 75.36 -4.23 22.83
N ALA A 36 75.09 -4.54 21.56
CA ALA A 36 73.95 -4.00 20.85
C ALA A 36 72.72 -4.11 21.77
N ALA A 37 72.22 -2.98 22.24
CA ALA A 37 70.98 -2.96 23.00
C ALA A 37 69.91 -3.57 22.10
N GLU A 38 69.08 -4.44 22.65
CA GLU A 38 67.88 -4.93 21.97
C GLU A 38 66.98 -3.71 21.70
N ASP A 39 67.19 -3.03 20.57
CA ASP A 39 66.54 -1.76 20.22
C ASP A 39 65.04 -1.92 19.88
N ILE A 40 64.58 -3.17 19.73
CA ILE A 40 63.25 -3.53 19.26
C ILE A 40 62.57 -4.43 20.28
N ALA A 41 61.34 -4.09 20.66
CA ALA A 41 60.48 -4.92 21.50
C ALA A 41 59.26 -5.41 20.74
N VAL A 42 58.71 -6.55 21.15
CA VAL A 42 57.49 -7.15 20.60
C VAL A 42 56.45 -7.29 21.70
N MET A 43 55.18 -7.03 21.39
CA MET A 43 54.05 -7.25 22.31
C MET A 43 52.90 -7.99 21.63
N ARG A 44 52.21 -8.86 22.38
CA ARG A 44 50.98 -9.51 21.91
C ARG A 44 49.77 -8.65 22.23
N ILE A 45 49.28 -7.92 21.23
CA ILE A 45 48.27 -6.88 21.44
C ILE A 45 46.91 -7.42 21.93
N SER A 46 46.56 -8.69 21.67
CA SER A 46 45.34 -9.32 22.19
C SER A 46 45.33 -9.43 23.71
N GLU A 47 46.47 -9.78 24.31
CA GLU A 47 46.60 -9.93 25.75
C GLU A 47 46.63 -8.57 26.45
N VAL A 48 47.27 -7.58 25.82
CA VAL A 48 47.30 -6.19 26.29
C VAL A 48 45.91 -5.56 26.25
N LEU A 49 45.15 -5.76 25.17
CA LEU A 49 43.76 -5.27 25.06
C LEU A 49 42.85 -5.96 26.08
N ALA A 50 42.95 -7.28 26.25
CA ALA A 50 42.16 -8.02 27.24
C ALA A 50 42.42 -7.57 28.69
N ALA A 51 43.62 -7.07 28.98
CA ALA A 51 43.99 -6.54 30.29
C ALA A 51 43.46 -5.12 30.56
N HIS A 52 42.96 -4.40 29.55
CA HIS A 52 42.45 -3.04 29.70
C HIS A 52 41.05 -3.04 30.37
N PRO A 53 40.80 -2.21 31.40
CA PRO A 53 39.55 -2.24 32.16
C PRO A 53 38.28 -2.01 31.32
N SER A 54 38.36 -1.14 30.31
CA SER A 54 37.23 -0.83 29.41
C SER A 54 37.05 -1.80 28.24
N TYR A 55 37.90 -2.82 28.09
CA TYR A 55 37.83 -3.73 26.95
C TYR A 55 36.58 -4.60 26.95
N ALA A 56 36.15 -5.08 28.13
CA ALA A 56 34.89 -5.81 28.27
C ALA A 56 33.69 -4.98 27.78
N ARG A 57 33.68 -3.67 28.09
CA ARG A 57 32.64 -2.75 27.64
C ARG A 57 32.65 -2.54 26.13
N LEU A 58 33.82 -2.50 25.49
CA LEU A 58 33.93 -2.44 24.03
C LEU A 58 33.32 -3.70 23.38
N MET A 59 33.58 -4.88 23.94
CA MET A 59 33.02 -6.14 23.44
C MET A 59 31.49 -6.18 23.55
N GLU A 60 30.92 -5.67 24.65
CA GLU A 60 29.47 -5.51 24.79
C GLU A 60 28.87 -4.59 23.72
N LEU A 61 29.49 -3.43 23.48
CA LEU A 61 29.04 -2.48 22.46
C LEU A 61 29.11 -3.06 21.04
N ARG A 62 30.16 -3.83 20.73
CA ARG A 62 30.30 -4.51 19.42
C ARG A 62 29.26 -5.63 19.24
N ALA A 63 28.87 -6.32 20.32
CA ALA A 63 27.77 -7.29 20.29
C ALA A 63 26.40 -6.61 20.11
N GLU A 64 26.16 -5.49 20.80
CA GLU A 64 24.95 -4.65 20.61
C GLU A 64 24.89 -4.12 19.16
N GLU A 65 26.02 -3.69 18.60
CA GLU A 65 26.10 -3.25 17.20
C GLU A 65 25.69 -4.37 16.23
N ALA A 66 26.23 -5.58 16.38
CA ALA A 66 25.94 -6.70 15.50
C ALA A 66 24.45 -7.09 15.52
N THR A 67 23.84 -7.12 16.71
CA THR A 67 22.41 -7.42 16.86
C THR A 67 21.52 -6.33 16.26
N LEU A 68 21.84 -5.05 16.49
CA LEU A 68 21.11 -3.93 15.90
C LEU A 68 21.28 -3.83 14.38
N ALA A 69 22.47 -4.15 13.85
CA ALA A 69 22.73 -4.13 12.41
C ALA A 69 21.87 -5.15 11.64
N LEU A 70 21.65 -6.34 12.21
CA LEU A 70 20.73 -7.32 11.65
C LEU A 70 19.28 -6.80 11.69
N ALA A 71 18.84 -6.24 12.82
CA ALA A 71 17.48 -5.74 13.01
C ALA A 71 17.10 -4.51 12.15
N VAL A 72 18.07 -3.79 11.60
CA VAL A 72 17.86 -2.63 10.69
C VAL A 72 17.89 -3.03 9.21
N ARG A 73 18.48 -4.19 8.88
CA ARG A 73 18.54 -4.66 7.48
C ARG A 73 17.19 -5.16 6.96
N ASP A 74 16.33 -5.67 7.84
CA ASP A 74 15.05 -6.31 7.47
C ASP A 74 13.87 -5.33 7.41
N VAL A 75 14.12 -4.07 7.04
CA VAL A 75 13.08 -3.03 7.08
C VAL A 75 12.42 -2.92 5.70
N PRO A 76 11.11 -3.23 5.59
CA PRO A 76 10.39 -3.09 4.31
C PRO A 76 10.19 -1.61 3.96
N GLU A 77 10.25 -1.29 2.66
CA GLU A 77 9.87 0.02 2.14
C GLU A 77 8.38 0.29 2.37
N VAL A 78 8.05 1.50 2.83
CA VAL A 78 6.66 1.90 3.10
C VAL A 78 6.14 2.75 1.95
N PHE A 79 5.03 2.31 1.35
CA PHE A 79 4.23 3.12 0.43
C PHE A 79 3.09 3.79 1.20
N SER A 80 2.93 5.11 1.02
CA SER A 80 1.78 5.83 1.55
C SER A 80 0.55 5.52 0.71
N LEU A 81 -0.41 4.78 1.27
CA LEU A 81 -1.71 4.56 0.67
C LEU A 81 -2.72 5.55 1.26
N THR A 82 -3.28 6.41 0.41
CA THR A 82 -4.50 7.17 0.74
C THR A 82 -5.66 6.42 0.08
N PRO A 83 -6.57 5.78 0.83
CA PRO A 83 -7.69 5.08 0.21
C PRO A 83 -8.62 6.10 -0.44
N PRO A 84 -9.14 5.81 -1.64
CA PRO A 84 -10.31 6.52 -2.13
C PRO A 84 -11.50 6.21 -1.22
N ALA A 85 -12.28 7.25 -0.88
CA ALA A 85 -13.58 7.03 -0.26
C ALA A 85 -14.43 6.18 -1.21
N ALA A 86 -15.05 5.12 -0.69
CA ALA A 86 -16.04 4.38 -1.44
C ALA A 86 -17.27 5.28 -1.59
N ASP A 87 -17.42 5.90 -2.76
CA ASP A 87 -18.61 6.68 -3.08
C ASP A 87 -19.80 5.72 -3.29
N ASP A 88 -20.97 6.13 -2.80
CA ASP A 88 -22.21 5.37 -2.86
C ASP A 88 -22.87 5.46 -4.24
N ALA A 89 -22.62 6.55 -4.98
CA ALA A 89 -23.29 6.84 -6.25
C ALA A 89 -23.11 5.72 -7.31
N PRO A 90 -21.90 5.17 -7.54
CA PRO A 90 -21.71 4.13 -8.57
C PRO A 90 -22.49 2.84 -8.29
N PHE A 91 -22.61 2.45 -7.02
CA PHE A 91 -23.34 1.24 -6.63
C PHE A 91 -24.84 1.43 -6.82
N GLN A 92 -25.38 2.59 -6.41
CA GLN A 92 -26.81 2.88 -6.56
C GLN A 92 -27.23 3.06 -8.02
N ASP A 93 -26.41 3.73 -8.84
CA ASP A 93 -26.69 3.93 -10.27
C ASP A 93 -26.78 2.61 -11.03
N SER A 94 -25.92 1.65 -10.69
CA SER A 94 -25.93 0.32 -11.32
C SER A 94 -27.22 -0.46 -11.02
N VAL A 95 -27.71 -0.37 -9.79
CA VAL A 95 -28.98 -0.99 -9.35
C VAL A 95 -30.15 -0.30 -10.05
N TRP A 96 -30.14 1.04 -10.16
CA TRP A 96 -31.21 1.77 -10.85
C TRP A 96 -31.28 1.42 -12.33
N GLN A 97 -30.14 1.43 -13.05
CA GLN A 97 -30.10 1.12 -14.49
C GLN A 97 -30.58 -0.30 -14.80
N LYS A 98 -30.09 -1.31 -14.06
CA LYS A 98 -30.47 -2.72 -14.26
C LYS A 98 -31.96 -2.96 -13.95
N ASN A 99 -32.48 -2.30 -12.91
CA ASN A 99 -33.88 -2.41 -12.56
C ASN A 99 -34.78 -1.67 -13.56
N ALA A 100 -34.38 -0.48 -14.02
CA ALA A 100 -35.15 0.29 -14.99
C ALA A 100 -35.35 -0.49 -16.29
N GLN A 101 -34.31 -1.13 -16.82
CA GLN A 101 -34.42 -1.93 -18.05
C GLN A 101 -35.37 -3.12 -17.87
N THR A 102 -35.28 -3.82 -16.74
CA THR A 102 -36.15 -4.97 -16.42
C THR A 102 -37.61 -4.55 -16.24
N VAL A 103 -37.84 -3.45 -15.52
CA VAL A 103 -39.18 -2.92 -15.24
C VAL A 103 -39.85 -2.40 -16.52
N ILE A 104 -39.11 -1.66 -17.34
CA ILE A 104 -39.63 -1.11 -18.61
C ILE A 104 -39.93 -2.23 -19.59
N GLY A 105 -39.02 -3.19 -19.78
CA GLY A 105 -39.20 -4.30 -20.71
C GLY A 105 -40.47 -5.10 -20.40
N ALA A 106 -40.65 -5.50 -19.14
CA ALA A 106 -41.81 -6.28 -18.75
C ALA A 106 -43.13 -5.49 -18.76
N ARG A 107 -43.10 -4.17 -18.48
CA ARG A 107 -44.28 -3.31 -18.66
C ARG A 107 -44.73 -3.26 -20.13
N VAL A 108 -43.78 -3.20 -21.06
CA VAL A 108 -44.07 -3.23 -22.50
C VAL A 108 -44.64 -4.58 -22.92
N GLU A 109 -44.14 -5.68 -22.38
CA GLU A 109 -44.69 -7.02 -22.64
C GLU A 109 -46.14 -7.16 -22.12
N LEU A 110 -46.41 -6.73 -20.89
CA LEU A 110 -47.77 -6.70 -20.34
C LEU A 110 -48.71 -5.83 -21.19
N GLU A 111 -48.24 -4.70 -21.70
CA GLU A 111 -49.05 -3.85 -22.58
C GLU A 111 -49.36 -4.52 -23.93
N ARG A 112 -48.39 -5.23 -24.50
CA ARG A 112 -48.58 -6.02 -25.73
C ARG A 112 -49.59 -7.15 -25.53
N GLU A 113 -49.48 -7.87 -24.42
CA GLU A 113 -50.42 -8.95 -24.09
C GLU A 113 -51.83 -8.40 -23.86
N ARG A 114 -51.96 -7.26 -23.17
CA ARG A 114 -53.25 -6.56 -22.99
C ARG A 114 -53.89 -6.16 -24.33
N LYS A 115 -53.11 -5.63 -25.27
CA LYS A 115 -53.60 -5.27 -26.62
C LYS A 115 -54.05 -6.51 -27.38
N ARG A 116 -53.21 -7.56 -27.38
CA ARG A 116 -53.53 -8.85 -28.02
C ARG A 116 -54.81 -9.47 -27.47
N LEU A 117 -54.99 -9.51 -26.15
CA LEU A 117 -56.19 -10.05 -25.52
C LEU A 117 -57.43 -9.22 -25.86
N THR A 118 -57.31 -7.89 -25.84
CA THR A 118 -58.40 -6.98 -26.26
C THR A 118 -58.86 -7.29 -27.68
N GLU A 119 -57.92 -7.46 -28.62
CA GLU A 119 -58.23 -7.78 -30.01
C GLU A 119 -58.88 -9.16 -30.17
N VAL A 120 -58.38 -10.17 -29.46
CA VAL A 120 -58.96 -11.53 -29.47
C VAL A 120 -60.39 -11.50 -28.95
N TYR A 121 -60.63 -10.87 -27.79
CA TYR A 121 -61.97 -10.81 -27.22
C TYR A 121 -62.93 -9.95 -28.04
N ARG A 122 -62.43 -8.85 -28.65
CA ARG A 122 -63.21 -8.06 -29.59
C ARG A 122 -63.69 -8.94 -30.74
N LYS A 123 -62.80 -9.64 -31.43
CA LYS A 123 -63.18 -10.55 -32.54
C LYS A 123 -64.15 -11.65 -32.12
N GLN A 124 -63.99 -12.21 -30.92
CA GLN A 124 -64.88 -13.27 -30.42
C GLN A 124 -66.29 -12.78 -30.09
N THR A 125 -66.46 -11.50 -29.75
CA THR A 125 -67.74 -10.94 -29.29
C THR A 125 -68.37 -9.98 -30.31
N GLU A 126 -67.69 -9.72 -31.43
CA GLU A 126 -68.12 -8.84 -32.51
C GLU A 126 -69.40 -9.32 -33.18
N ASP A 127 -69.51 -10.63 -33.46
CA ASP A 127 -70.72 -11.21 -34.08
C ASP A 127 -71.96 -11.05 -33.19
N ASP A 128 -71.81 -11.21 -31.87
CA ASP A 128 -72.89 -11.02 -30.90
C ASP A 128 -73.29 -9.55 -30.81
N TYR A 129 -72.31 -8.64 -30.83
CA TYR A 129 -72.53 -7.21 -30.83
C TYR A 129 -73.27 -6.75 -32.09
N GLU A 130 -72.82 -7.14 -33.28
CA GLU A 130 -73.47 -6.75 -34.54
C GLU A 130 -74.87 -7.34 -34.67
N ARG A 131 -75.11 -8.56 -34.14
CA ARG A 131 -76.48 -9.11 -34.03
C ARG A 131 -77.40 -8.26 -33.16
N ARG A 132 -76.94 -7.88 -31.96
CA ARG A 132 -77.73 -7.03 -31.04
C ARG A 132 -77.95 -5.62 -31.60
N LYS A 133 -76.94 -5.05 -32.25
CA LYS A 133 -77.03 -3.75 -32.92
C LYS A 133 -78.04 -3.79 -34.07
N LYS A 134 -78.02 -4.84 -34.90
CA LYS A 134 -79.00 -5.04 -35.97
C LYS A 134 -80.42 -5.16 -35.43
N GLN A 135 -80.63 -5.84 -34.30
CA GLN A 135 -81.95 -5.91 -33.66
C GLN A 135 -82.45 -4.50 -33.27
N ILE A 136 -81.58 -3.66 -32.69
CA ILE A 136 -81.92 -2.26 -32.39
C ILE A 136 -82.21 -1.49 -33.68
N ASP A 137 -81.43 -1.69 -34.75
CA ASP A 137 -81.70 -1.04 -36.03
C ASP A 137 -83.07 -1.44 -36.59
N ASP A 138 -83.38 -2.74 -36.63
CA ASP A 138 -84.62 -3.29 -37.18
C ASP A 138 -85.86 -2.81 -36.38
N GLU A 139 -85.77 -2.68 -35.04
CA GLU A 139 -86.82 -2.14 -34.18
C GLU A 139 -87.24 -0.72 -34.57
N TYR A 140 -86.26 0.16 -34.83
CA TYR A 140 -86.49 1.57 -35.10
C TYR A 140 -86.67 1.87 -36.59
N GLN A 141 -86.11 1.04 -37.48
CA GLN A 141 -86.13 1.26 -38.92
C GLN A 141 -87.55 1.30 -39.47
N ASN A 142 -88.43 0.40 -39.03
CA ASN A 142 -89.82 0.37 -39.47
C ASN A 142 -90.60 1.63 -39.05
N ALA A 143 -90.42 2.07 -37.80
CA ALA A 143 -91.09 3.27 -37.29
C ALA A 143 -90.61 4.55 -38.01
N ILE A 144 -89.30 4.69 -38.20
CA ILE A 144 -88.71 5.83 -38.93
C ILE A 144 -89.15 5.83 -40.40
N THR A 145 -89.16 4.67 -41.05
CA THR A 145 -89.57 4.54 -42.46
C THR A 145 -91.04 4.91 -42.64
N ASN A 146 -91.90 4.50 -41.70
CA ASN A 146 -93.32 4.88 -41.72
C ASN A 146 -93.50 6.41 -41.58
N ILE A 147 -92.75 7.07 -40.68
CA ILE A 147 -92.81 8.53 -40.55
C ILE A 147 -92.31 9.22 -41.82
N ASN A 148 -91.23 8.72 -42.45
CA ASN A 148 -90.77 9.27 -43.72
C ASN A 148 -91.83 9.14 -44.82
N LEU A 149 -92.48 7.98 -44.95
CA LEU A 149 -93.57 7.77 -45.91
C LEU A 149 -94.76 8.71 -45.65
N LYS A 150 -95.06 9.02 -44.38
CA LYS A 150 -96.10 10.00 -44.01
C LYS A 150 -95.73 11.42 -44.44
N ILE A 151 -94.48 11.82 -44.21
CA ILE A 151 -93.97 13.12 -44.63
C ILE A 151 -93.96 13.23 -46.16
N ASP A 152 -93.49 12.20 -46.87
CA ASP A 152 -93.34 12.21 -48.32
C ASP A 152 -94.69 12.19 -49.05
N ASN A 153 -95.66 11.43 -48.53
CA ASN A 153 -97.00 11.33 -49.12
C ASN A 153 -98.01 12.31 -48.52
N GLN A 154 -97.57 13.24 -47.66
CA GLN A 154 -98.45 14.12 -46.88
C GLN A 154 -99.51 14.79 -47.76
N ARG A 155 -99.10 15.49 -48.82
CA ARG A 155 -100.05 16.19 -49.71
C ARG A 155 -101.06 15.26 -50.39
N ALA A 156 -100.69 14.01 -50.65
CA ALA A 156 -101.58 13.01 -51.25
C ALA A 156 -102.57 12.41 -50.25
N MET A 157 -102.28 12.46 -48.95
CA MET A 157 -103.15 11.97 -47.88
C MET A 157 -104.25 12.97 -47.47
N HIS A 158 -104.11 14.25 -47.84
CA HIS A 158 -105.08 15.30 -47.53
C HIS A 158 -105.92 15.72 -48.75
N GLY A 159 -107.18 16.10 -48.51
CA GLY A 159 -108.05 16.63 -49.56
C GLY A 159 -107.65 18.04 -50.00
N PRO A 160 -108.15 18.56 -51.14
CA PRO A 160 -107.76 19.86 -51.71
C PRO A 160 -108.02 21.09 -50.83
N ARG A 161 -108.73 20.91 -49.70
CA ARG A 161 -109.22 21.97 -48.81
C ARG A 161 -108.30 22.25 -47.62
N VAL A 162 -107.25 21.46 -47.41
CA VAL A 162 -106.30 21.67 -46.30
C VAL A 162 -105.30 22.77 -46.66
N SER A 163 -105.06 23.69 -45.72
CA SER A 163 -104.15 24.82 -45.92
C SER A 163 -102.67 24.38 -45.82
N GLU A 164 -101.78 25.13 -46.46
CA GLU A 164 -100.33 24.85 -46.37
C GLU A 164 -99.77 25.01 -44.95
N ASP A 165 -100.34 25.91 -44.14
CA ASP A 165 -99.92 26.14 -42.76
C ASP A 165 -100.26 24.95 -41.84
N GLU A 166 -101.42 24.32 -42.04
CA GLU A 166 -101.80 23.10 -41.31
C GLU A 166 -100.88 21.92 -41.68
N LEU A 167 -100.54 21.77 -42.97
CA LEU A 167 -99.58 20.76 -43.44
C LEU A 167 -98.18 21.00 -42.84
N ALA A 168 -97.74 22.26 -42.76
CA ALA A 168 -96.45 22.61 -42.16
C ALA A 168 -96.38 22.25 -40.67
N GLN A 169 -97.47 22.47 -39.91
CA GLN A 169 -97.53 22.12 -38.49
C GLN A 169 -97.50 20.60 -38.27
N GLU A 170 -98.26 19.84 -39.05
CA GLU A 170 -98.23 18.37 -38.98
C GLU A 170 -96.86 17.83 -39.35
N ARG A 171 -96.24 18.37 -40.41
CA ARG A 171 -94.89 18.00 -40.83
C ARG A 171 -93.87 18.26 -39.73
N ALA A 172 -93.94 19.42 -39.07
CA ALA A 172 -93.07 19.74 -37.94
C ALA A 172 -93.24 18.72 -36.79
N GLY A 173 -94.48 18.32 -36.48
CA GLY A 173 -94.77 17.29 -35.49
C GLY A 173 -94.18 15.92 -35.85
N LEU A 174 -94.31 15.50 -37.12
CA LEU A 174 -93.73 14.25 -37.63
C LEU A 174 -92.19 14.30 -37.65
N GLU A 175 -91.59 15.43 -38.01
CA GLU A 175 -90.14 15.63 -38.00
C GLU A 175 -89.55 15.55 -36.58
N VAL A 176 -90.24 16.12 -35.58
CA VAL A 176 -89.87 15.99 -34.16
C VAL A 176 -89.95 14.53 -33.71
N GLN A 177 -91.03 13.81 -34.04
CA GLN A 177 -91.16 12.38 -33.71
C GLN A 177 -90.06 11.52 -34.35
N ARG A 178 -89.73 11.79 -35.62
CA ARG A 178 -88.63 11.11 -36.32
C ARG A 178 -87.30 11.35 -35.61
N GLU A 179 -87.03 12.58 -35.20
CA GLU A 179 -85.78 12.92 -34.55
C GLU A 179 -85.67 12.30 -33.15
N ALA A 180 -86.77 12.27 -32.38
CA ALA A 180 -86.84 11.56 -31.11
C ALA A 180 -86.48 10.08 -31.28
N LEU A 181 -87.07 9.38 -32.26
CA LEU A 181 -86.75 7.97 -32.55
C LEU A 181 -85.29 7.77 -32.97
N ARG A 182 -84.71 8.69 -33.74
CA ARG A 182 -83.28 8.63 -34.11
C ARG A 182 -82.37 8.79 -32.91
N GLN A 183 -82.71 9.71 -32.01
CA GLN A 183 -81.96 9.93 -30.77
C GLN A 183 -82.05 8.73 -29.84
N GLU A 184 -83.24 8.17 -29.64
CA GLU A 184 -83.42 6.97 -28.82
C GLU A 184 -82.63 5.77 -29.36
N ARG A 185 -82.70 5.53 -30.68
CA ARG A 185 -81.89 4.50 -31.34
C ARG A 185 -80.41 4.73 -31.09
N GLY A 186 -79.94 5.97 -31.29
CA GLY A 186 -78.54 6.35 -31.06
C GLY A 186 -78.11 6.13 -29.61
N ALA A 187 -78.96 6.48 -28.64
CA ALA A 187 -78.71 6.28 -27.21
C ALA A 187 -78.60 4.78 -26.86
N ARG A 188 -79.51 3.95 -27.39
CA ARG A 188 -79.46 2.49 -27.18
C ARG A 188 -78.23 1.86 -27.81
N GLN A 189 -77.83 2.29 -29.00
CA GLN A 189 -76.61 1.81 -29.65
C GLN A 189 -75.33 2.24 -28.90
N ALA A 190 -75.31 3.47 -28.39
CA ALA A 190 -74.21 3.96 -27.57
C ALA A 190 -74.08 3.16 -26.27
N GLU A 191 -75.20 2.85 -25.61
CA GLU A 191 -75.23 2.04 -24.39
C GLU A 191 -74.78 0.59 -24.66
N LEU A 192 -75.24 -0.01 -25.76
CA LEU A 192 -74.78 -1.34 -26.19
C LEU A 192 -73.27 -1.36 -26.46
N TYR A 193 -72.74 -0.33 -27.13
CA TYR A 193 -71.30 -0.23 -27.37
C TYR A 193 -70.51 -0.05 -26.07
N ARG A 194 -71.01 0.78 -25.14
CA ARG A 194 -70.38 1.00 -23.84
C ARG A 194 -70.29 -0.30 -23.04
N THR A 195 -71.41 -0.99 -22.87
CA THR A 195 -71.49 -2.27 -22.14
C THR A 195 -70.57 -3.32 -22.76
N TRP A 196 -70.56 -3.44 -24.09
CA TRP A 196 -69.65 -4.34 -24.79
C TRP A 196 -68.17 -4.01 -24.53
N GLN A 197 -67.78 -2.73 -24.56
CA GLN A 197 -66.41 -2.31 -24.24
C GLN A 197 -66.04 -2.57 -22.77
N GLU A 198 -66.97 -2.36 -21.84
CA GLU A 198 -66.78 -2.64 -20.41
C GLU A 198 -66.59 -4.15 -20.17
N GLU A 199 -67.39 -5.00 -20.81
CA GLU A 199 -67.24 -6.46 -20.73
C GLU A 199 -65.87 -6.93 -21.25
N ILE A 200 -65.40 -6.38 -22.38
CA ILE A 200 -64.06 -6.68 -22.92
C ILE A 200 -62.99 -6.25 -21.90
N ARG A 201 -63.08 -5.03 -21.37
CA ARG A 201 -62.12 -4.52 -20.37
C ARG A 201 -62.10 -5.37 -19.11
N ALA A 202 -63.26 -5.75 -18.59
CA ALA A 202 -63.38 -6.58 -17.39
C ALA A 202 -62.74 -7.97 -17.61
N ARG A 203 -62.97 -8.60 -18.77
CA ARG A 203 -62.35 -9.89 -19.12
C ARG A 203 -60.83 -9.78 -19.25
N VAL A 204 -60.35 -8.72 -19.90
CA VAL A 204 -58.90 -8.48 -20.04
C VAL A 204 -58.27 -8.21 -18.67
N ALA A 205 -58.90 -7.39 -17.82
CA ALA A 205 -58.43 -7.10 -16.48
C ALA A 205 -58.35 -8.37 -15.61
N ALA A 206 -59.39 -9.20 -15.61
CA ALA A 206 -59.39 -10.46 -14.87
C ALA A 206 -58.25 -11.42 -15.27
N ARG A 207 -57.76 -11.33 -16.52
CA ARG A 207 -56.62 -12.12 -17.00
C ARG A 207 -55.27 -11.48 -16.68
N ILE A 208 -55.14 -10.16 -16.83
CA ILE A 208 -53.87 -9.42 -16.69
C ILE A 208 -53.55 -9.09 -15.23
N GLU A 209 -54.54 -8.79 -14.39
CA GLU A 209 -54.31 -8.38 -12.98
C GLU A 209 -53.52 -9.41 -12.17
N PRO A 210 -53.81 -10.73 -12.21
CA PRO A 210 -53.01 -11.73 -11.50
C PRO A 210 -51.56 -11.81 -11.99
N GLN A 211 -51.36 -11.68 -13.31
CA GLN A 211 -50.02 -11.65 -13.91
C GLN A 211 -49.26 -10.39 -13.48
N GLN A 212 -49.91 -9.23 -13.48
CA GLN A 212 -49.33 -7.96 -13.06
C GLN A 212 -48.99 -7.97 -11.57
N ALA A 213 -49.83 -8.53 -10.71
CA ALA A 213 -49.55 -8.68 -9.29
C ALA A 213 -48.34 -9.59 -9.04
N THR A 214 -48.30 -10.76 -9.69
CA THR A 214 -47.17 -11.70 -9.61
C THR A 214 -45.89 -11.05 -10.10
N TRP A 215 -45.96 -10.31 -11.20
CA TRP A 215 -44.82 -9.60 -11.75
C TRP A 215 -44.32 -8.50 -10.82
N THR A 216 -45.22 -7.70 -10.24
CA THR A 216 -44.86 -6.63 -9.30
C THR A 216 -44.16 -7.20 -8.08
N ALA A 217 -44.63 -8.34 -7.55
CA ALA A 217 -43.99 -9.05 -6.46
C ALA A 217 -42.58 -9.56 -6.85
N LYS A 218 -42.43 -10.17 -8.03
CA LYS A 218 -41.13 -10.62 -8.54
C LYS A 218 -40.16 -9.46 -8.79
N ALA A 219 -40.65 -8.35 -9.32
CA ALA A 219 -39.86 -7.14 -9.57
C ALA A 219 -39.36 -6.57 -8.24
N LYS A 220 -40.23 -6.46 -7.23
CA LYS A 220 -39.84 -6.04 -5.88
C LYS A 220 -38.78 -6.97 -5.28
N ALA A 221 -39.01 -8.28 -5.31
CA ALA A 221 -38.04 -9.25 -4.79
C ALA A 221 -36.68 -9.16 -5.50
N THR A 222 -36.67 -8.92 -6.82
CA THR A 222 -35.43 -8.75 -7.60
C THR A 222 -34.71 -7.46 -7.22
N ILE A 223 -35.44 -6.34 -7.07
CA ILE A 223 -34.88 -5.07 -6.63
C ILE A 223 -34.27 -5.20 -5.24
N ASP A 224 -34.99 -5.84 -4.31
CA ASP A 224 -34.53 -6.04 -2.93
C ASP A 224 -33.29 -6.95 -2.89
N ALA A 225 -33.24 -8.01 -3.70
CA ALA A 225 -32.06 -8.87 -3.84
C ALA A 225 -30.86 -8.13 -4.44
N GLN A 226 -31.06 -7.27 -5.45
CA GLN A 226 -29.97 -6.48 -6.03
C GLN A 226 -29.44 -5.41 -5.07
N LYS A 227 -30.32 -4.80 -4.27
CA LYS A 227 -29.90 -3.88 -3.21
C LYS A 227 -29.05 -4.59 -2.16
N ALA A 228 -29.50 -5.76 -1.68
CA ALA A 228 -28.74 -6.56 -0.74
C ALA A 228 -27.36 -6.98 -1.30
N GLU A 229 -27.28 -7.29 -2.59
CA GLU A 229 -26.00 -7.58 -3.25
C GLU A 229 -25.08 -6.36 -3.32
N ALA A 230 -25.62 -5.19 -3.66
CA ALA A 230 -24.87 -3.94 -3.68
C ALA A 230 -24.36 -3.57 -2.27
N ASP A 231 -25.19 -3.75 -1.24
CA ASP A 231 -24.80 -3.53 0.15
C ASP A 231 -23.68 -4.50 0.59
N ARG A 232 -23.74 -5.77 0.17
CA ARG A 232 -22.67 -6.75 0.41
C ARG A 232 -21.36 -6.35 -0.26
N GLN A 233 -21.41 -5.94 -1.54
CA GLN A 233 -20.23 -5.51 -2.28
C GLN A 233 -19.62 -4.24 -1.68
N LYS A 234 -20.45 -3.31 -1.20
CA LYS A 234 -20.02 -2.13 -0.47
C LYS A 234 -19.30 -2.53 0.83
N ALA A 235 -19.91 -3.39 1.65
CA ALA A 235 -19.31 -3.86 2.89
C ALA A 235 -17.96 -4.56 2.65
N GLU A 236 -17.85 -5.40 1.61
CA GLU A 236 -16.58 -6.05 1.25
C GLU A 236 -15.52 -5.05 0.77
N ALA A 237 -15.92 -4.00 0.03
CA ALA A 237 -15.00 -2.94 -0.38
C ALA A 237 -14.51 -2.11 0.83
N GLU A 238 -15.41 -1.78 1.76
CA GLU A 238 -15.07 -1.09 3.01
C GLU A 238 -14.14 -1.93 3.88
N GLU A 239 -14.39 -3.23 4.03
CA GLU A 239 -13.53 -4.16 4.79
C GLU A 239 -12.14 -4.26 4.16
N ARG A 240 -12.06 -4.38 2.83
CA ARG A 240 -10.77 -4.40 2.11
C ARG A 240 -10.00 -3.09 2.29
N ASN A 241 -10.69 -1.95 2.25
CA ASN A 241 -10.09 -0.64 2.47
C ASN A 241 -9.60 -0.48 3.92
N ALA A 242 -10.40 -0.91 4.91
CA ALA A 242 -10.02 -0.90 6.32
C ALA A 242 -8.80 -1.79 6.58
N ALA A 243 -8.78 -3.02 6.03
CA ALA A 243 -7.65 -3.92 6.14
C ALA A 243 -6.39 -3.37 5.45
N ALA A 244 -6.53 -2.68 4.31
CA ALA A 244 -5.42 -1.99 3.66
C ALA A 244 -4.86 -0.85 4.53
N MET A 245 -5.73 -0.07 5.18
CA MET A 245 -5.32 0.98 6.11
C MET A 245 -4.62 0.45 7.35
N GLU A 246 -5.12 -0.64 7.95
CA GLU A 246 -4.48 -1.27 9.09
C GLU A 246 -3.08 -1.80 8.71
N ARG A 247 -2.92 -2.39 7.53
CA ARG A 247 -1.60 -2.81 7.01
C ARG A 247 -0.68 -1.62 6.80
N ALA A 248 -1.18 -0.52 6.23
CA ALA A 248 -0.40 0.70 6.03
C ALA A 248 0.05 1.32 7.35
N ALA A 249 -0.83 1.37 8.36
CA ALA A 249 -0.50 1.85 9.70
C ALA A 249 0.58 0.98 10.37
N LYS A 250 0.41 -0.35 10.34
CA LYS A 250 1.41 -1.30 10.86
C LYS A 250 2.76 -1.16 10.15
N ALA A 251 2.75 -0.92 8.84
CA ALA A 251 3.98 -0.67 8.07
C ALA A 251 4.66 0.64 8.48
N GLN A 252 3.89 1.71 8.69
CA GLN A 252 4.42 2.98 9.19
C GLN A 252 5.02 2.83 10.60
N ASP A 253 4.34 2.15 11.51
CA ASP A 253 4.85 1.89 12.87
C ASP A 253 6.14 1.07 12.85
N ALA A 254 6.18 0.01 12.01
CA ALA A 254 7.36 -0.81 11.83
C ALA A 254 8.54 0.00 11.29
N HIS A 255 8.30 0.90 10.34
CA HIS A 255 9.31 1.80 9.80
C HIS A 255 9.77 2.86 10.81
N ALA A 256 8.86 3.44 11.61
CA ALA A 256 9.22 4.35 12.68
C ALA A 256 10.07 3.66 13.76
N ALA A 257 9.75 2.41 14.11
CA ALA A 257 10.55 1.61 15.03
C ALA A 257 11.92 1.27 14.43
N ALA A 258 11.98 0.95 13.13
CA ALA A 258 13.22 0.73 12.41
C ALA A 258 14.12 1.97 12.37
N ALA A 259 13.57 3.15 12.10
CA ALA A 259 14.30 4.41 12.12
C ALA A 259 14.91 4.68 13.51
N ARG A 260 14.17 4.42 14.60
CA ARG A 260 14.71 4.51 15.97
C ARG A 260 15.87 3.55 16.20
N ARG A 261 15.76 2.30 15.73
CA ARG A 261 16.85 1.31 15.80
C ARG A 261 18.08 1.75 14.99
N ALA A 262 17.88 2.31 13.80
CA ALA A 262 18.98 2.83 12.98
C ALA A 262 19.72 3.98 13.68
N THR A 263 19.00 4.91 14.30
CA THR A 263 19.60 5.97 15.12
C THR A 263 20.37 5.41 16.31
N ARG A 264 19.81 4.41 17.01
CA ARG A 264 20.51 3.72 18.11
C ARG A 264 21.77 3.03 17.64
N LEU A 265 21.74 2.32 16.53
CA LEU A 265 22.91 1.68 15.92
C LEU A 265 24.01 2.71 15.61
N ALA A 266 23.65 3.86 15.04
CA ALA A 266 24.59 4.93 14.75
C ALA A 266 25.20 5.55 16.03
N GLN A 267 24.47 5.56 17.15
CA GLN A 267 25.02 5.96 18.44
C GLN A 267 25.99 4.91 18.99
N VAL A 268 25.58 3.64 19.03
CA VAL A 268 26.42 2.53 19.54
C VAL A 268 27.73 2.43 18.76
N ARG A 269 27.69 2.61 17.43
CA ARG A 269 28.90 2.69 16.59
C ARG A 269 29.84 3.81 17.01
N ARG A 270 29.30 5.03 17.19
CA ARG A 270 30.09 6.18 17.63
C ARG A 270 30.71 5.96 19.01
N ASP A 271 29.94 5.39 19.94
CA ASP A 271 30.41 5.10 21.29
C ASP A 271 31.51 4.01 21.29
N ALA A 272 31.33 2.96 20.47
CA ALA A 272 32.32 1.89 20.31
C ALA A 272 33.62 2.41 19.69
N ASP A 273 33.53 3.20 18.61
CA ASP A 273 34.71 3.76 17.93
C ASP A 273 35.46 4.77 18.82
N ALA A 274 34.73 5.58 19.60
CA ALA A 274 35.33 6.51 20.56
C ALA A 274 36.04 5.76 21.72
N LEU A 275 35.43 4.69 22.23
CA LEU A 275 36.02 3.87 23.28
C LEU A 275 37.25 3.10 22.77
N GLU A 276 37.18 2.57 21.55
CA GLU A 276 38.30 1.92 20.89
C GLU A 276 39.49 2.87 20.74
N GLU A 277 39.28 4.10 20.24
CA GLU A 277 40.38 5.07 20.12
C GLU A 277 40.93 5.51 21.48
N ALA A 278 40.09 5.58 22.52
CA ALA A 278 40.56 5.84 23.89
C ALA A 278 41.47 4.72 24.40
N ILE A 279 41.06 3.45 24.24
CA ILE A 279 41.86 2.27 24.59
C ILE A 279 43.19 2.30 23.83
N TRP A 280 43.16 2.57 22.52
CA TRP A 280 44.39 2.64 21.72
C TRP A 280 45.31 3.79 22.15
N ARG A 281 44.75 4.95 22.53
CA ARG A 281 45.54 6.06 23.08
C ARG A 281 46.26 5.64 24.36
N ASP A 282 45.59 4.92 25.24
CA ASP A 282 46.16 4.45 26.51
C ASP A 282 47.25 3.40 26.27
N VAL A 283 46.99 2.44 25.38
CA VAL A 283 47.98 1.43 24.95
C VAL A 283 49.22 2.12 24.36
N ARG A 284 49.06 3.08 23.43
CA ARG A 284 50.17 3.83 22.84
C ARG A 284 50.95 4.62 23.90
N SER A 285 50.25 5.25 24.85
CA SER A 285 50.86 6.05 25.92
C SER A 285 51.69 5.19 26.88
N ARG A 286 51.17 4.02 27.26
CA ARG A 286 51.90 3.08 28.15
C ARG A 286 53.03 2.36 27.41
N ALA A 287 52.86 2.04 26.13
CA ALA A 287 53.92 1.54 25.29
C ALA A 287 55.06 2.57 25.16
N ALA A 288 54.74 3.85 24.97
CA ALA A 288 55.73 4.92 24.95
C ALA A 288 56.46 5.06 26.30
N LYS A 289 55.74 4.93 27.43
CA LYS A 289 56.36 4.91 28.77
C LYS A 289 57.37 3.76 28.90
N ILE A 290 57.00 2.54 28.52
CA ILE A 290 57.89 1.37 28.58
C ILE A 290 59.08 1.54 27.63
N ALA A 291 58.85 2.05 26.41
CA ALA A 291 59.92 2.33 25.45
C ALA A 291 60.95 3.32 26.01
N LEU A 292 60.50 4.39 26.67
CA LEU A 292 61.40 5.37 27.29
C LEU A 292 62.14 4.78 28.50
N MET A 293 61.46 4.00 29.35
CA MET A 293 62.07 3.41 30.55
C MET A 293 63.10 2.32 30.22
N GLN A 294 62.87 1.55 29.16
CA GLN A 294 63.71 0.41 28.77
C GLN A 294 64.60 0.71 27.55
N HIS A 295 64.61 1.97 27.08
CA HIS A 295 65.39 2.47 25.94
C HIS A 295 65.12 1.74 24.60
N PHE A 296 63.87 1.34 24.34
CA PHE A 296 63.49 0.79 23.04
C PHE A 296 63.26 1.89 22.01
N SER A 297 63.78 1.69 20.80
CA SER A 297 63.54 2.57 19.65
C SER A 297 62.23 2.25 18.94
N LEU A 298 61.74 1.00 19.03
CA LEU A 298 60.52 0.54 18.37
C LEU A 298 59.84 -0.59 19.15
N ILE A 299 58.53 -0.47 19.38
CA ILE A 299 57.69 -1.56 19.88
C ILE A 299 56.76 -2.02 18.76
N LEU A 300 56.80 -3.31 18.45
CA LEU A 300 56.00 -3.93 17.40
C LEU A 300 54.92 -4.83 17.99
N THR A 301 53.74 -4.82 17.38
CA THR A 301 52.69 -5.78 17.72
C THR A 301 52.98 -7.10 17.01
N ALA A 302 53.05 -8.20 17.77
CA ALA A 302 53.15 -9.54 17.19
C ALA A 302 51.93 -9.81 16.27
N PRO A 303 52.13 -10.45 15.12
CA PRO A 303 51.03 -10.82 14.23
C PRO A 303 50.08 -11.78 14.95
N GLN A 304 48.79 -11.50 14.92
CA GLN A 304 47.80 -12.39 15.51
C GLN A 304 47.23 -13.35 14.47
N ALA A 305 46.90 -14.57 14.89
CA ALA A 305 46.21 -15.54 14.03
C ALA A 305 44.85 -15.01 13.50
N ASN A 306 44.20 -14.08 14.20
CA ASN A 306 42.94 -13.45 13.78
C ASN A 306 43.11 -12.28 12.79
N ASP A 307 44.31 -11.76 12.55
CA ASP A 307 44.53 -10.78 11.47
C ASP A 307 44.34 -11.42 10.08
N ALA A 308 44.43 -12.75 10.01
CA ALA A 308 44.05 -13.52 8.84
C ALA A 308 42.51 -13.68 8.70
N ALA A 309 41.75 -13.50 9.78
CA ALA A 309 40.31 -13.74 9.84
C ALA A 309 39.44 -12.47 9.69
N HIS A 310 39.97 -11.27 10.00
CA HIS A 310 39.34 -10.00 9.60
C HIS A 310 39.59 -9.70 8.11
N LEU A 311 38.98 -10.53 7.27
CA LEU A 311 38.76 -10.26 5.86
C LEU A 311 37.67 -9.20 5.73
N ALA A 312 38.01 -7.93 5.99
CA ALA A 312 37.25 -6.83 5.43
C ALA A 312 37.17 -7.02 3.90
N PRO A 313 36.03 -6.76 3.24
CA PRO A 313 35.92 -6.92 1.79
C PRO A 313 37.04 -6.13 1.13
N ALA A 314 37.84 -6.83 0.33
CA ALA A 314 39.05 -6.32 -0.27
C ALA A 314 38.76 -5.00 -0.97
N ARG A 315 39.30 -3.90 -0.44
CA ARG A 315 39.46 -2.69 -1.26
C ARG A 315 40.47 -3.06 -2.36
N PRO A 316 40.10 -3.01 -3.64
CA PRO A 316 41.07 -3.26 -4.70
C PRO A 316 42.18 -2.20 -4.59
N PHE A 317 43.44 -2.61 -4.78
CA PHE A 317 44.66 -1.77 -4.81
C PHE A 317 45.42 -1.49 -3.49
N VAL A 318 45.14 -2.18 -2.39
CA VAL A 318 46.06 -2.15 -1.21
C VAL A 318 46.96 -3.39 -1.24
N GLN A 319 48.23 -3.23 -1.68
CA GLN A 319 49.26 -4.27 -1.48
C GLN A 319 49.45 -4.49 0.03
N ARG A 320 49.03 -5.65 0.54
CA ARG A 320 49.38 -6.06 1.91
C ARG A 320 50.88 -6.34 1.95
N ARG A 321 51.64 -5.51 2.68
CA ARG A 321 53.05 -5.81 2.98
C ARG A 321 53.08 -6.98 3.95
N TYR A 322 53.48 -8.15 3.46
CA TYR A 322 53.86 -9.27 4.31
C TYR A 322 55.09 -8.84 5.11
N MET A 323 54.92 -8.63 6.42
CA MET A 323 56.03 -8.39 7.32
C MET A 323 56.58 -9.75 7.74
N PRO A 324 57.87 -10.06 7.49
CA PRO A 324 58.44 -11.35 7.89
C PRO A 324 58.35 -11.50 9.42
N PRO A 325 58.13 -12.71 9.94
CA PRO A 325 58.11 -12.93 11.38
C PRO A 325 59.45 -12.52 11.98
N ILE A 326 59.44 -11.60 12.95
CA ILE A 326 60.63 -11.25 13.72
C ILE A 326 60.97 -12.46 14.58
N THR A 327 62.12 -13.07 14.31
CA THR A 327 62.68 -14.14 15.14
C THR A 327 63.08 -13.56 16.49
N VAL A 328 62.63 -14.21 17.56
CA VAL A 328 62.69 -13.79 18.97
C VAL A 328 64.12 -13.45 19.46
N ASP A 329 65.17 -13.94 18.78
CA ASP A 329 66.57 -13.76 19.18
C ASP A 329 67.08 -12.30 19.20
N ALA A 330 66.35 -11.35 18.62
CA ALA A 330 66.77 -9.93 18.59
C ALA A 330 65.71 -8.95 19.15
N ALA A 331 64.59 -9.44 19.67
CA ALA A 331 63.50 -8.59 20.14
C ALA A 331 62.95 -9.03 21.49
N ARG A 332 62.86 -8.09 22.43
CA ARG A 332 62.38 -8.36 23.79
C ARG A 332 60.86 -8.40 23.86
N ASP A 333 60.31 -9.47 24.44
CA ASP A 333 58.87 -9.54 24.72
C ASP A 333 58.51 -8.64 25.92
N VAL A 334 57.70 -7.61 25.67
CA VAL A 334 57.23 -6.65 26.70
C VAL A 334 55.76 -6.86 27.08
N THR A 335 55.15 -7.98 26.67
CA THR A 335 53.71 -8.25 26.86
C THR A 335 53.32 -8.24 28.35
N ALA A 336 54.11 -8.87 29.22
CA ALA A 336 53.83 -8.92 30.66
C ALA A 336 53.92 -7.54 31.33
N ASP A 337 54.87 -6.71 30.90
CA ASP A 337 55.04 -5.33 31.40
C ASP A 337 53.87 -4.45 30.95
N MET A 338 53.47 -4.57 29.68
CA MET A 338 52.30 -3.90 29.12
C MET A 338 51.00 -4.29 29.82
N VAL A 339 50.77 -5.58 30.09
CA VAL A 339 49.59 -6.08 30.81
C VAL A 339 49.51 -5.47 32.21
N ARG A 340 50.63 -5.40 32.93
CA ARG A 340 50.70 -4.77 34.26
C ARG A 340 50.39 -3.27 34.21
N GLU A 341 50.93 -2.56 33.22
CA GLU A 341 50.65 -1.13 33.01
C GLU A 341 49.22 -0.84 32.53
N MET A 342 48.56 -1.79 31.84
CA MET A 342 47.14 -1.66 31.50
C MET A 342 46.24 -1.84 32.73
N GLN A 343 46.57 -2.80 33.61
CA GLN A 343 45.82 -3.06 34.84
C GLN A 343 45.95 -1.92 35.86
N SER A 344 47.07 -1.18 35.85
CA SER A 344 47.26 -0.03 36.74
C SER A 344 46.45 1.21 36.37
N ILE A 345 45.86 1.27 35.17
CA ILE A 345 44.99 2.37 34.73
C ILE A 345 43.78 2.51 35.67
N THR A 346 43.21 1.38 36.11
CA THR A 346 42.09 1.39 37.07
C THR A 346 42.50 2.01 38.40
N ALA A 347 43.69 1.70 38.91
CA ALA A 347 44.19 2.22 40.18
C ALA A 347 44.47 3.73 40.16
N GLU A 348 44.95 4.27 39.02
CA GLU A 348 45.19 5.70 38.83
C GLU A 348 43.90 6.51 38.58
N GLN A 349 42.86 5.88 38.00
CA GLN A 349 41.55 6.52 37.82
C GLN A 349 40.79 6.66 39.14
N THR A 350 40.83 5.65 40.02
CA THR A 350 40.18 5.70 41.35
C THR A 350 40.87 6.65 42.34
N THR A 351 42.07 7.13 42.05
CA THR A 351 42.80 8.12 42.86
C THR A 351 42.66 9.57 42.36
N ARG A 352 42.06 9.78 41.19
CA ARG A 352 41.80 11.11 40.60
C ARG A 352 40.36 11.58 40.69
N GLU A 353 39.43 10.68 41.01
CA GLU A 353 38.10 11.00 41.52
C GLU A 353 38.17 11.26 43.04
#